data_AF-X6ERH7-F1
#
_entry.id   AF-X6ERH7-F1
#
_cell.length_a   1.000
_cell.length_b   1.000
_cell.length_c   1.000
_cell.angle_alpha   90.00
_cell.angle_beta   90.00
_cell.angle_gamma   90.00
#
_symmetry.space_group_name_H-M   'P 1'
#
loop_
_entity.id
_entity.type
_entity.pdbx_description
1 polymer ?
#
loop_
_entity_poly.entity_id
_entity_poly.type
_entity_poly.pdbx_seq_one_letter_code
_entity_poly.pdbx_strand_id
1 'polypeptide(L)'
;MKKLAAELALPQGSFDLRSNKAGIAVSGEITLHHDRTYIQVGQFGLSSGHGILIRTCKGRKDYTGGANHFVVLGMLDDIPALAAAVRAITGVGRDASRSSERRAA
;
A
#
# COMPACT_ATOMS: atom_id res chain seq x y z
N MET A 1 -4.57 4.11 6.18
CA MET A 1 -3.15 4.18 5.72
C MET A 1 -2.11 4.09 6.83
N LYS A 2 -2.09 4.94 7.85
CA LYS A 2 -1.12 4.78 8.97
C LYS A 2 -1.20 3.40 9.63
N LYS A 3 -2.43 2.90 9.86
CA LYS A 3 -2.68 1.53 10.35
C LYS A 3 -2.08 0.46 9.42
N LEU A 4 -2.23 0.60 8.11
CA LEU A 4 -1.64 -0.31 7.12
C LEU A 4 -0.11 -0.29 7.17
N ALA A 5 0.51 0.89 7.31
CA ALA A 5 1.97 1.00 7.44
C ALA A 5 2.47 0.25 8.69
N ALA A 6 1.75 0.40 9.82
CA ALA A 6 2.03 -0.31 11.06
C ALA A 6 1.84 -1.84 10.91
N GLU A 7 0.75 -2.27 10.28
CA GLU A 7 0.46 -3.70 10.00
C GLU A 7 1.52 -4.35 9.10
N LEU A 8 2.08 -3.57 8.15
CA LEU A 8 3.19 -3.99 7.30
C LEU A 8 4.55 -3.95 8.01
N ALA A 9 4.58 -3.52 9.28
CA ALA A 9 5.78 -3.31 10.09
C ALA A 9 6.81 -2.40 9.38
N LEU A 10 6.34 -1.35 8.71
CA LEU A 10 7.22 -0.38 8.04
C LEU A 10 7.86 0.54 9.09
N PRO A 11 9.20 0.60 9.18
CA PRO A 11 9.88 1.53 10.07
C PRO A 11 9.49 2.98 9.79
N GLN A 12 9.45 3.81 10.83
CA GLN A 12 9.25 5.25 10.63
C GLN A 12 10.38 5.82 9.77
N GLY A 13 10.02 6.62 8.76
CA GLY A 13 10.97 7.22 7.81
C GLY A 13 11.38 6.32 6.64
N SER A 14 10.99 5.03 6.62
CA SER A 14 11.21 4.15 5.46
C SER A 14 10.17 4.30 4.37
N PHE A 15 9.10 5.05 4.63
CA PHE A 15 8.03 5.31 3.69
C PHE A 15 7.61 6.77 3.72
N ASP A 16 7.08 7.23 2.60
CA ASP A 16 6.41 8.52 2.47
C ASP A 16 4.89 8.28 2.47
N LEU A 17 4.16 9.11 3.21
CA LEU A 17 2.69 9.12 3.21
C LEU A 17 2.21 10.51 2.79
N ARG A 18 1.50 10.59 1.67
CA ARG A 18 1.07 11.86 1.07
C ARG A 18 -0.43 11.86 0.80
N SER A 19 -1.04 13.03 0.94
CA SER A 19 -2.37 13.32 0.43
C SER A 19 -2.22 14.27 -0.75
N ASN A 20 -2.57 13.80 -1.94
CA ASN A 20 -2.56 14.61 -3.14
C ASN A 20 -4.00 15.12 -3.33
N LYS A 21 -4.26 16.31 -2.82
CA LYS A 21 -5.59 16.94 -2.93
C LYS A 21 -5.83 17.34 -4.39
N ALA A 22 -7.01 17.04 -4.90
CA ALA A 22 -7.39 17.42 -6.24
C ALA A 22 -8.35 18.62 -6.23
N GLY A 23 -8.57 19.22 -7.41
CA GLY A 23 -9.45 20.36 -7.61
C GLY A 23 -10.93 19.98 -7.66
N ILE A 24 -11.81 20.98 -7.86
CA ILE A 24 -13.27 20.84 -7.73
C ILE A 24 -13.89 19.74 -8.61
N ALA A 25 -13.27 19.40 -9.75
CA ALA A 25 -13.82 18.46 -10.73
C ALA A 25 -13.30 17.02 -10.58
N VAL A 26 -12.42 16.74 -9.62
CA VAL A 26 -11.72 15.45 -9.51
C VAL A 26 -11.52 15.03 -8.06
N SER A 27 -11.47 13.72 -7.84
CA SER A 27 -11.12 13.14 -6.54
C SER A 27 -9.61 13.03 -6.42
N GLY A 28 -9.06 13.49 -5.29
CA GLY A 28 -7.65 13.29 -4.97
C GLY A 28 -7.36 11.87 -4.52
N GLU A 29 -6.11 11.65 -4.10
CA GLU A 29 -5.65 10.35 -3.64
C GLU A 29 -4.80 10.44 -2.36
N ILE A 30 -4.61 9.29 -1.73
CA ILE A 30 -3.62 9.09 -0.68
C ILE A 30 -2.60 8.07 -1.17
N THR A 31 -1.31 8.42 -1.10
CA THR A 31 -0.22 7.52 -1.49
C THR A 31 0.61 7.11 -0.27
N LEU A 32 0.83 5.81 -0.08
CA LEU A 32 1.88 5.26 0.76
C LEU A 32 2.97 4.70 -0.16
N HIS A 33 4.20 5.22 -0.04
CA HIS A 33 5.32 4.85 -0.90
C HIS A 33 6.53 4.41 -0.07
N HIS A 34 6.88 3.14 -0.17
CA HIS A 34 8.07 2.52 0.42
C HIS A 34 9.04 2.12 -0.70
N ASP A 35 10.27 1.73 -0.37
CA ASP A 35 11.29 1.31 -1.36
C ASP A 35 10.91 0.11 -2.24
N ARG A 36 9.83 -0.59 -1.90
CA ARG A 36 9.39 -1.83 -2.54
C ARG A 36 7.90 -1.88 -2.86
N THR A 37 7.10 -0.95 -2.33
CA THR A 37 5.66 -0.90 -2.59
C THR A 37 5.19 0.53 -2.80
N TYR A 38 4.36 0.71 -3.82
CA TYR A 38 3.61 1.92 -4.08
C TYR A 38 2.12 1.58 -3.95
N ILE A 39 1.46 2.19 -2.96
CA ILE A 39 0.04 1.97 -2.69
C ILE A 39 -0.69 3.31 -2.83
N GLN A 40 -1.75 3.34 -3.62
CA GLN A 40 -2.56 4.54 -3.82
C GLN A 40 -4.02 4.22 -3.56
N VAL A 41 -4.68 5.07 -2.77
CA VAL A 41 -6.11 5.02 -2.52
C VAL A 41 -6.76 6.19 -3.26
N GLY A 42 -7.72 5.90 -4.13
CA GLY A 42 -8.39 6.89 -4.97
C GLY A 42 -9.52 6.26 -5.76
N GLN A 43 -10.20 7.04 -6.61
CA GLN A 43 -11.26 6.51 -7.47
C GLN A 43 -10.68 5.96 -8.77
N PHE A 44 -10.50 4.63 -8.83
CA PHE A 44 -9.98 3.94 -10.01
C PHE A 44 -11.12 3.25 -10.78
N GLY A 45 -11.52 3.82 -11.91
CA GLY A 45 -12.56 3.26 -12.77
C GLY A 45 -13.95 3.33 -12.13
N LEU A 46 -14.76 4.29 -12.59
CA LEU A 46 -16.03 4.76 -12.02
C LEU A 46 -17.12 3.71 -11.72
N SER A 47 -16.96 2.44 -12.12
CA SER A 47 -17.96 1.38 -11.93
C SER A 47 -17.42 0.08 -11.33
N SER A 48 -16.12 0.00 -11.05
CA SER A 48 -15.47 -1.29 -10.78
C SER A 48 -15.41 -1.67 -9.29
N GLY A 49 -15.76 -0.74 -8.39
CA GLY A 49 -15.59 -0.91 -6.93
C GLY A 49 -14.13 -0.89 -6.46
N HIS A 50 -13.17 -0.85 -7.38
CA HIS A 50 -11.75 -0.72 -7.06
C HIS A 50 -11.45 0.70 -6.56
N GLY A 51 -10.72 0.76 -5.45
CA GLY A 51 -10.31 2.04 -4.87
C GLY A 51 -8.88 2.04 -4.36
N ILE A 52 -8.15 0.95 -4.57
CA ILE A 52 -6.79 0.80 -4.10
C ILE A 52 -5.95 0.20 -5.22
N LEU A 53 -4.88 0.89 -5.59
CA LEU A 53 -3.83 0.41 -6.49
C LEU A 53 -2.63 -0.04 -5.65
N ILE A 54 -2.12 -1.23 -5.93
CA ILE A 54 -0.90 -1.78 -5.34
C ILE A 54 0.09 -2.08 -6.48
N ARG A 55 1.33 -1.62 -6.33
CA ARG A 55 2.44 -1.91 -7.25
C ARG A 55 3.70 -2.24 -6.47
N THR A 56 4.57 -3.03 -7.07
CA THR A 56 6.01 -3.05 -6.72
C THR A 56 6.67 -1.76 -7.18
N CYS A 57 7.75 -1.34 -6.52
CA CYS A 57 8.61 -0.25 -7.01
C CYS A 57 10.07 -0.49 -6.62
N LYS A 58 10.99 0.29 -7.18
CA LYS A 58 12.44 0.25 -6.90
C LYS A 58 12.90 1.56 -6.26
N GLY A 59 12.67 1.69 -4.95
CA GLY A 59 13.02 2.86 -4.16
C GLY A 59 11.95 3.95 -4.15
N ARG A 60 11.99 4.85 -3.15
CA ARG A 60 11.02 5.96 -2.97
C ARG A 60 10.92 7.00 -4.11
N LYS A 61 11.77 6.92 -5.13
CA LYS A 61 11.72 7.80 -6.32
C LYS A 61 11.09 7.14 -7.54
N ASP A 62 10.71 5.86 -7.47
CA ASP A 62 10.04 5.15 -8.55
C ASP A 62 8.51 5.31 -8.44
N TYR A 63 7.96 6.19 -9.27
CA TYR A 63 6.51 6.49 -9.31
C TYR A 63 5.74 5.69 -10.37
N THR A 64 6.47 5.01 -11.25
CA THR A 64 5.93 4.15 -12.31
C THR A 64 5.59 2.77 -11.77
N GLY A 65 6.48 2.20 -10.95
CA GLY A 65 6.30 0.87 -10.38
C GLY A 65 6.18 -0.25 -11.41
N GLY A 66 5.79 -1.44 -10.94
CA GLY A 66 5.46 -2.60 -11.76
C GLY A 66 3.99 -2.61 -12.22
N ALA A 67 3.46 -3.79 -12.51
CA ALA A 67 2.08 -3.98 -12.95
C ALA A 67 1.06 -3.43 -11.93
N ASN A 68 -0.07 -2.93 -12.45
CA ASN A 68 -1.16 -2.44 -11.63
C ASN A 68 -1.97 -3.61 -11.05
N HIS A 69 -2.07 -3.67 -9.72
CA HIS A 69 -3.00 -4.57 -9.04
C HIS A 69 -4.05 -3.72 -8.34
N PHE A 70 -5.29 -3.80 -8.83
CA PHE A 70 -6.42 -3.09 -8.24
C PHE A 70 -7.16 -3.99 -7.26
N VAL A 71 -7.51 -3.45 -6.09
CA VAL A 71 -8.39 -4.11 -5.12
C VAL A 71 -9.51 -3.17 -4.68
N VAL A 72 -10.56 -3.76 -4.11
CA VAL A 72 -11.78 -3.02 -3.72
C VAL A 72 -11.49 -2.05 -2.58
N LEU A 73 -12.17 -0.89 -2.60
CA LEU A 73 -11.96 0.15 -1.58
C LEU A 73 -12.26 -0.35 -0.15
N GLY A 74 -13.24 -1.23 0.00
CA GLY A 74 -13.67 -1.79 1.28
C GLY A 74 -12.58 -2.58 2.03
N MET A 75 -11.47 -2.95 1.37
CA MET A 75 -10.32 -3.53 2.08
C MET A 75 -9.70 -2.56 3.10
N LEU A 76 -10.01 -1.27 3.07
CA LEU A 76 -9.61 -0.34 4.12
C LEU A 76 -10.27 -0.63 5.48
N ASP A 77 -11.41 -1.32 5.48
CA ASP A 77 -12.11 -1.74 6.69
C ASP A 77 -11.47 -3.01 7.29
N ASP A 78 -10.68 -3.76 6.51
CA ASP A 78 -9.94 -4.95 6.91
C ASP A 78 -8.43 -4.79 6.60
N ILE A 79 -7.75 -4.08 7.51
CA ILE A 79 -6.32 -3.78 7.40
C ILE A 79 -5.45 -5.05 7.30
N PRO A 80 -5.67 -6.12 8.10
CA PRO A 80 -4.96 -7.38 7.94
C PRO A 80 -5.09 -7.98 6.53
N ALA A 81 -6.30 -8.04 5.96
CA ALA A 81 -6.51 -8.56 4.61
C ALA A 81 -5.80 -7.69 3.56
N LEU A 82 -5.85 -6.36 3.70
CA LEU A 82 -5.13 -5.45 2.80
C LEU A 82 -3.61 -5.64 2.91
N ALA A 83 -3.08 -5.81 4.12
CA ALA A 83 -1.66 -6.08 4.33
C ALA A 83 -1.24 -7.42 3.71
N ALA A 84 -2.09 -8.46 3.80
CA ALA A 84 -1.86 -9.74 3.16
C ALA A 84 -1.78 -9.60 1.63
N ALA A 85 -2.67 -8.83 1.01
CA ALA A 85 -2.61 -8.54 -0.43
C ALA A 85 -1.32 -7.80 -0.82
N VAL A 86 -0.94 -6.76 -0.07
CA VAL A 86 0.32 -6.03 -0.30
C VAL A 86 1.53 -6.96 -0.16
N ARG A 87 1.56 -7.81 0.87
CA ARG A 87 2.60 -8.82 1.09
C ARG A 87 2.66 -9.81 -0.07
N ALA A 88 1.52 -10.26 -0.59
CA ALA A 88 1.45 -11.18 -1.72
C ALA A 88 2.05 -10.56 -2.99
N ILE A 89 1.68 -9.31 -3.30
CA ILE A 89 2.07 -8.60 -4.53
C ILE A 89 3.52 -8.11 -4.47
N THR A 90 3.97 -7.58 -3.33
CA THR A 90 5.25 -6.84 -3.25
C THR A 90 6.32 -7.50 -2.38
N GLY A 91 5.93 -8.52 -1.62
CA GLY A 91 6.77 -9.18 -0.64
C GLY A 91 7.13 -8.36 0.60
N VAL A 92 6.66 -7.11 0.70
CA VAL A 92 7.01 -6.20 1.81
C VAL A 92 6.50 -6.77 3.13
N GLY A 93 7.30 -6.62 4.20
CA GLY A 93 6.95 -7.10 5.54
C GLY A 93 7.13 -8.60 5.78
N ARG A 94 7.39 -9.43 4.75
CA ARG A 94 7.62 -10.89 4.93
C ARG A 94 8.87 -11.19 5.77
N ASP A 95 9.84 -10.29 5.77
CA ASP A 95 11.10 -10.45 6.51
C ASP A 95 10.90 -10.20 8.03
N ALA A 96 9.94 -9.33 8.39
CA ALA A 96 9.58 -9.06 9.78
C ALA A 96 8.80 -10.24 10.41
N SER A 97 7.92 -10.93 9.68
CA SER A 97 7.18 -12.07 10.23
C SER A 97 8.09 -13.29 10.49
N ARG A 98 9.06 -13.53 9.59
CA ARG A 98 10.04 -14.62 9.76
C ARG A 98 10.99 -14.41 10.93
N SER A 99 11.26 -13.16 11.32
CA SER A 99 12.13 -12.86 12.46
C SER A 99 11.40 -12.95 13.80
N SER A 100 10.08 -12.68 13.85
CA SER A 100 9.27 -12.93 15.05
C SER A 100 9.04 -14.42 15.31
N GLU A 101 8.80 -15.22 14.27
CA GLU A 101 8.62 -16.69 14.41
C GLU A 101 9.88 -17.38 14.94
N ARG A 102 11.07 -16.96 14.48
CA ARG A 102 12.36 -17.51 14.95
C ARG A 102 12.71 -17.17 16.40
N ARG A 103 12.09 -16.15 17.00
CA ARG A 103 12.33 -15.78 18.41
C ARG A 103 11.38 -16.48 19.39
N ALA A 104 10.34 -17.14 18.88
CA ALA A 104 9.31 -17.81 19.68
C ALA A 104 9.49 -19.35 19.74
N ALA A 105 10.57 -19.88 19.14
CA ALA A 105 10.96 -21.29 19.15
C ALA A 105 12.27 -21.46 19.93
#